data_AF-A0A8X7WMR2-F1
#
_entry.id   AF-A0A8X7WMR2-F1
#
_cell.length_a   1.000
_cell.length_b   1.000
_cell.length_c   1.000
_cell.angle_alpha   90.00
_cell.angle_beta   90.00
_cell.angle_gamma   90.00
#
_symmetry.space_group_name_H-M   'P 1'
#
loop_
_entity.id
_entity.type
_entity.pdbx_description
1 polymer ?
#
loop_
_entity_poly.entity_id
_entity_poly.type
_entity_poly.pdbx_seq_one_letter_code
_entity_poly.pdbx_strand_id
1 'polypeptide(L)'
;MAYLLGRMGFENMLIQRTHYELKKELALHKNLEYIWRQSWDTMETTDIFVHMMPFYSYDIPHTCGPEPAVCCQFDFARKRGFKYELCPWGKHPVETTQDNVQERASKLLDQYRKKSTLYRTNTLLIPLGDDFRYISMDDPKISNINVFL
;
A
#
# COMPACT_ATOMS: atom_id res chain seq x y z
N MET A 1 20.36 0.88 7.71
CA MET A 1 19.10 1.23 8.39
C MET A 1 18.68 0.13 9.37
N ALA A 2 18.47 -1.11 8.91
CA ALA A 2 18.09 -2.26 9.75
C ALA A 2 18.88 -2.35 11.07
N TYR A 3 20.21 -2.36 11.00
CA TYR A 3 21.07 -2.37 12.19
C TYR A 3 20.77 -1.24 13.18
N LEU A 4 20.72 0.01 12.72
CA LEU A 4 20.53 1.17 13.61
C LEU A 4 19.14 1.15 14.27
N LEU A 5 18.08 0.84 13.51
CA LEU A 5 16.73 0.75 14.04
C LEU A 5 16.61 -0.37 15.08
N GLY A 6 17.17 -1.56 14.81
CA GLY A 6 17.20 -2.64 15.79
C GLY A 6 17.94 -2.24 17.07
N ARG A 7 19.09 -1.54 16.95
CA ARG A 7 19.85 -1.03 18.11
C ARG A 7 19.14 0.09 18.88
N MET A 8 18.17 0.76 18.26
CA MET A 8 17.30 1.76 18.90
C MET A 8 16.05 1.14 19.56
N GLY A 9 15.88 -0.19 19.48
CA GLY A 9 14.75 -0.91 20.06
C GLY A 9 13.53 -1.04 19.14
N PHE A 10 13.66 -0.76 17.85
CA PHE A 10 12.59 -1.04 16.89
C PHE A 10 12.54 -2.53 16.54
N GLU A 11 11.34 -3.10 16.58
CA GLU A 11 11.10 -4.52 16.23
C GLU A 11 10.79 -4.72 14.74
N ASN A 12 10.27 -3.67 14.08
CA ASN A 12 9.71 -3.76 12.73
C ASN A 12 10.13 -2.55 11.89
N MET A 13 10.31 -2.75 10.59
CA MET A 13 10.50 -1.69 9.60
C MET A 13 9.80 -2.00 8.27
N LEU A 14 9.51 -0.94 7.51
CA LEU A 14 8.89 -1.03 6.19
C LEU A 14 9.79 -0.37 5.14
N ILE A 15 9.87 -0.98 3.95
CA ILE A 15 10.62 -0.44 2.81
C ILE A 15 9.81 -0.51 1.52
N GLN A 16 10.11 0.38 0.58
CA GLN A 16 9.41 0.42 -0.72
C GLN A 16 10.35 0.48 -1.92
N ARG A 17 11.30 1.41 -2.00
CA ARG A 17 12.12 1.58 -3.22
C ARG A 17 13.22 0.51 -3.34
N THR A 18 12.83 -0.69 -3.78
CA THR A 18 13.69 -1.83 -4.15
C THR A 18 13.53 -2.16 -5.63
N HIS A 19 14.50 -2.87 -6.22
CA HIS A 19 14.46 -3.21 -7.64
C HIS A 19 13.20 -4.03 -7.99
N TYR A 20 12.55 -3.73 -9.12
CA TYR A 20 11.26 -4.34 -9.47
C TYR A 20 11.35 -5.85 -9.72
N GLU A 21 12.47 -6.34 -10.26
CA GLU A 21 12.70 -7.79 -10.39
C GLU A 21 12.79 -8.47 -9.02
N LEU A 22 13.44 -7.82 -8.04
CA LEU A 22 13.49 -8.34 -6.68
C LEU A 22 12.09 -8.39 -6.06
N LYS A 23 11.27 -7.34 -6.27
CA LYS A 23 9.86 -7.36 -5.82
C LYS A 23 9.11 -8.53 -6.45
N LYS A 24 9.28 -8.76 -7.75
CA LYS A 24 8.64 -9.86 -8.48
C LYS A 24 9.06 -11.22 -7.92
N GLU A 25 10.35 -11.46 -7.80
CA GLU A 25 10.89 -12.73 -7.26
C GLU A 25 10.42 -12.98 -5.83
N LEU A 26 10.53 -11.99 -4.94
CA LEU A 26 10.09 -12.13 -3.56
C LEU A 26 8.56 -12.31 -3.45
N ALA A 27 7.78 -11.63 -4.28
CA ALA A 27 6.32 -11.77 -4.30
C ALA A 27 5.89 -13.17 -4.78
N LEU A 28 6.56 -13.74 -5.79
CA LEU A 28 6.30 -15.10 -6.29
C LEU A 28 6.51 -16.15 -5.20
N HIS A 29 7.49 -15.95 -4.32
CA HIS A 29 7.81 -16.85 -3.21
C HIS A 29 7.23 -16.42 -1.86
N LYS A 30 6.37 -15.39 -1.81
CA LYS A 30 5.81 -14.80 -0.57
C LYS A 30 6.88 -14.41 0.47
N ASN A 31 8.04 -13.95 0.00
CA ASN A 31 9.19 -13.52 0.77
C ASN A 31 9.31 -11.99 0.84
N LEU A 32 8.20 -11.26 0.69
CA LEU A 32 8.16 -9.80 0.89
C LEU A 32 8.22 -9.41 2.37
N GLU A 33 8.04 -10.38 3.27
CA GLU A 33 8.17 -10.21 4.72
C GLU A 33 9.27 -11.13 5.23
N TYR A 34 10.33 -10.58 5.83
CA TYR A 34 11.52 -11.34 6.21
C TYR A 34 12.26 -10.70 7.39
N ILE A 35 13.13 -11.48 8.03
CA ILE A 35 14.06 -10.97 9.04
C ILE A 35 15.31 -10.48 8.33
N TRP A 36 15.69 -9.22 8.52
CA TRP A 36 16.88 -8.64 7.92
C TRP A 36 18.03 -8.55 8.93
N ARG A 37 18.92 -9.55 8.87
CA ARG A 37 20.12 -9.66 9.69
C ARG A 37 21.35 -9.06 9.01
N GLN A 38 22.30 -8.56 9.79
CA GLN A 38 23.61 -8.18 9.26
C GLN A 38 24.43 -9.43 8.89
N SER A 39 25.14 -9.40 7.76
CA SER A 39 25.83 -10.59 7.23
C SER A 39 26.93 -11.15 8.14
N TRP A 40 27.48 -10.33 9.03
CA TRP A 40 28.50 -10.73 10.00
C TRP A 40 27.94 -11.19 11.36
N ASP A 41 26.64 -11.01 11.59
CA ASP A 41 26.02 -11.31 12.88
C ASP A 41 25.59 -12.76 12.94
N THR A 42 26.48 -13.62 13.40
CA THR A 42 26.22 -15.05 13.60
C THR A 42 25.37 -15.34 14.84
N MET A 43 25.22 -14.37 15.74
CA MET A 43 24.53 -14.52 17.03
C MET A 43 23.08 -14.01 17.00
N GLU A 44 22.58 -13.58 15.83
CA GLU A 44 21.20 -13.14 15.62
C GLU A 44 20.78 -11.93 16.49
N THR A 45 21.75 -11.10 16.85
CA THR A 45 21.58 -9.94 17.74
C THR A 45 21.08 -8.67 17.03
N THR A 46 21.05 -8.69 15.71
CA THR A 46 20.76 -7.53 14.85
C THR A 46 19.50 -7.69 14.01
N ASP A 47 18.67 -8.67 14.35
CA ASP A 47 17.43 -8.99 13.64
C ASP A 47 16.40 -7.88 13.77
N ILE A 48 15.75 -7.60 12.64
CA ILE A 48 14.57 -6.73 12.57
C ILE A 48 13.61 -7.30 11.52
N PHE A 49 12.32 -7.31 11.82
CA PHE A 49 11.32 -7.73 10.85
C PHE A 49 11.11 -6.64 9.81
N VAL A 50 11.03 -7.04 8.53
CA VAL A 50 10.93 -6.13 7.40
C VAL A 50 9.71 -6.48 6.56
N HIS A 51 8.87 -5.49 6.30
CA HIS A 51 7.81 -5.56 5.31
C HIS A 51 8.21 -4.77 4.05
N MET A 52 8.39 -5.46 2.93
CA MET A 52 8.62 -4.85 1.62
C MET A 52 7.28 -4.66 0.90
N MET A 53 6.98 -3.43 0.48
CA MET A 53 5.81 -3.15 -0.34
C MET A 53 5.97 -3.77 -1.76
N PRO A 54 4.90 -4.29 -2.39
CA PRO A 54 5.04 -5.17 -3.54
C PRO A 54 5.07 -4.45 -4.89
N PHE A 55 4.61 -3.21 -4.94
CA PHE A 55 4.33 -2.50 -6.19
C PHE A 55 5.25 -1.30 -6.41
N TYR A 56 5.05 -0.60 -7.53
CA TYR A 56 5.96 0.40 -8.07
C TYR A 56 6.16 1.64 -7.18
N SER A 57 5.08 2.17 -6.59
CA SER A 57 5.10 3.42 -5.84
C SER A 57 4.33 3.29 -4.52
N TYR A 58 4.41 4.29 -3.65
CA TYR A 58 3.66 4.36 -2.38
C TYR A 58 2.37 5.17 -2.49
N ASP A 59 2.07 5.71 -3.68
CA ASP A 59 0.83 6.43 -3.96
C ASP A 59 -0.38 5.48 -3.98
N ILE A 60 -1.58 6.03 -3.77
CA ILE A 60 -2.83 5.26 -3.70
C ILE A 60 -3.03 4.32 -4.91
N PRO A 61 -2.75 4.73 -6.18
CA PRO A 61 -2.85 3.83 -7.32
C PRO A 61 -1.98 2.57 -7.22
N HIS A 62 -0.86 2.58 -6.49
CA HIS A 62 0.05 1.45 -6.40
C HIS A 62 0.07 0.81 -5.00
N THR A 63 -0.92 1.06 -4.15
CA THR A 63 -0.97 0.48 -2.80
C THR A 63 -2.18 -0.37 -2.52
N CYS A 64 -3.29 -0.17 -3.23
CA CYS A 64 -4.52 -0.94 -3.00
C CYS A 64 -4.41 -2.39 -3.53
N GLY A 65 -3.72 -2.60 -4.65
CA GLY A 65 -3.65 -3.86 -5.36
C GLY A 65 -2.84 -3.74 -6.66
N PRO A 66 -2.78 -4.79 -7.48
CA PRO A 66 -1.92 -4.82 -8.67
C PRO A 66 -2.46 -3.99 -9.85
N GLU A 67 -3.72 -3.56 -9.84
CA GLU A 67 -4.31 -2.83 -10.97
C GLU A 67 -4.47 -1.33 -10.64
N PRO A 68 -3.52 -0.48 -11.06
CA PRO A 68 -3.53 0.92 -10.68
C PRO A 68 -4.70 1.72 -11.27
N ALA A 69 -5.22 1.28 -12.42
CA ALA A 69 -6.46 1.82 -12.99
C ALA A 69 -7.70 1.59 -12.11
N VAL A 70 -7.71 0.53 -11.30
CA VAL A 70 -8.76 0.25 -10.32
C VAL A 70 -8.48 1.05 -9.05
N CYS A 71 -7.26 0.94 -8.51
CA CYS A 71 -6.87 1.62 -7.28
C CYS A 71 -7.02 3.15 -7.34
N CYS A 72 -6.71 3.76 -8.49
CA CYS A 72 -6.87 5.21 -8.67
C CYS A 72 -8.33 5.66 -8.53
N GLN A 73 -9.31 4.81 -8.82
CA GLN A 73 -10.73 5.13 -8.60
C GLN A 73 -11.08 5.25 -7.11
N PHE A 74 -10.20 4.84 -6.20
CA PHE A 74 -10.35 4.97 -4.74
C PHE A 74 -9.45 6.06 -4.16
N ASP A 75 -8.73 6.80 -5.00
CA ASP A 75 -8.06 8.04 -4.64
C ASP A 75 -9.01 9.22 -4.82
N PHE A 76 -9.89 9.46 -3.86
CA PHE A 76 -10.94 10.48 -3.96
C PHE A 76 -10.41 11.91 -4.14
N ALA A 77 -9.13 12.18 -3.83
CA ALA A 77 -8.51 13.48 -4.05
C ALA A 77 -8.31 13.78 -5.56
N ARG A 78 -8.39 12.75 -6.40
CA ARG A 78 -8.33 12.85 -7.87
C ARG A 78 -9.72 12.92 -8.52
N LYS A 79 -10.79 13.13 -7.74
CA LYS A 79 -12.13 13.43 -8.27
C LYS A 79 -12.09 14.78 -9.00
N ARG A 80 -12.86 14.92 -10.09
CA ARG A 80 -12.96 16.20 -10.82
C ARG A 80 -13.36 17.33 -9.87
N GLY A 81 -12.67 18.46 -9.96
CA GLY A 81 -12.88 19.63 -9.10
C GLY A 81 -11.95 19.74 -7.89
N PHE A 82 -11.13 18.72 -7.62
CA PHE A 82 -10.08 18.78 -6.59
C PHE A 82 -8.72 19.15 -7.18
N LYS A 83 -7.76 19.46 -6.29
CA LYS A 83 -6.43 20.00 -6.62
C LYS A 83 -5.52 19.01 -7.37
N TYR A 84 -5.74 17.71 -7.23
CA TYR A 84 -4.82 16.69 -7.76
C TYR A 84 -5.16 16.28 -9.18
N GLU A 85 -4.13 15.82 -9.91
CA GLU A 85 -4.27 15.33 -11.28
C GLU A 85 -5.24 14.14 -11.36
N LEU A 86 -6.02 14.14 -12.45
CA LEU A 86 -6.92 13.06 -12.77
C LEU A 86 -6.17 11.72 -12.96
N CYS A 87 -6.89 10.61 -12.74
CA CYS A 87 -6.34 9.29 -13.00
C CYS A 87 -5.87 9.13 -14.45
N PRO A 88 -4.60 8.77 -14.70
CA PRO A 88 -4.04 8.65 -16.05
C PRO A 88 -4.66 7.52 -16.88
N TRP A 89 -5.33 6.56 -16.22
CA TRP A 89 -5.99 5.42 -16.87
C TRP A 89 -7.43 5.72 -17.36
N GLY A 90 -7.87 6.98 -17.37
CA GLY A 90 -9.19 7.39 -17.85
C GLY A 90 -10.39 6.95 -17.00
N LYS A 91 -10.14 6.27 -15.86
CA LYS A 91 -11.16 5.84 -14.90
C LYS A 91 -11.00 6.63 -13.61
N HIS A 92 -11.85 7.65 -13.41
CA HIS A 92 -11.76 8.57 -12.28
C HIS A 92 -12.55 8.09 -11.06
N PRO A 93 -12.23 8.59 -9.85
CA PRO A 93 -13.03 8.34 -8.67
C PRO A 93 -14.47 8.82 -8.84
N VAL A 94 -15.41 8.00 -8.39
CA VAL A 94 -16.83 8.33 -8.27
C VAL A 94 -17.19 8.27 -6.81
N GLU A 95 -18.01 9.21 -6.37
CA GLU A 95 -18.49 9.28 -4.98
C GLU A 95 -19.27 8.01 -4.61
N THR A 96 -18.99 7.48 -3.42
CA THR A 96 -19.65 6.27 -2.94
C THR A 96 -21.05 6.63 -2.43
N THR A 97 -22.07 5.95 -2.94
CA THR A 97 -23.48 6.10 -2.56
C THR A 97 -24.05 4.75 -2.15
N GLN A 98 -25.23 4.72 -1.54
CA GLN A 98 -25.91 3.47 -1.19
C GLN A 98 -26.16 2.58 -2.42
N ASP A 99 -26.38 3.19 -3.59
CA ASP A 99 -26.66 2.45 -4.83
C ASP A 99 -25.42 1.79 -5.43
N ASN A 100 -24.23 2.37 -5.21
CA ASN A 100 -22.98 1.87 -5.80
C ASN A 100 -22.02 1.20 -4.81
N VAL A 101 -22.26 1.30 -3.50
CA VAL A 101 -21.33 0.82 -2.47
C VAL A 101 -21.00 -0.66 -2.62
N GLN A 102 -21.98 -1.50 -2.96
CA GLN A 102 -21.76 -2.94 -3.14
C GLN A 102 -20.77 -3.24 -4.29
N GLU A 103 -20.95 -2.57 -5.42
CA GLU A 103 -20.11 -2.71 -6.61
C GLU A 103 -18.69 -2.18 -6.35
N ARG A 104 -18.60 -1.02 -5.70
CA ARG A 104 -17.35 -0.36 -5.32
C ARG A 104 -16.56 -1.19 -4.30
N ALA A 105 -17.24 -1.70 -3.27
CA ALA A 105 -16.64 -2.57 -2.25
C ALA A 105 -16.10 -3.86 -2.86
N SER A 106 -16.87 -4.48 -3.77
CA SER A 106 -16.46 -5.71 -4.44
C SER A 106 -15.20 -5.50 -5.29
N LYS A 107 -15.10 -4.38 -6.02
CA LYS A 107 -13.92 -4.00 -6.79
C LYS A 107 -12.69 -3.77 -5.91
N LEU A 108 -12.84 -3.05 -4.79
CA LEU A 108 -11.74 -2.79 -3.88
C LEU A 108 -11.28 -4.06 -3.16
N LEU A 109 -12.22 -4.90 -2.74
CA LEU A 109 -11.95 -6.18 -2.08
C LEU A 109 -11.21 -7.14 -3.00
N ASP A 110 -11.54 -7.18 -4.29
CA ASP A 110 -10.80 -7.96 -5.28
C ASP A 110 -9.31 -7.53 -5.36
N GLN A 111 -9.03 -6.22 -5.35
CA GLN A 111 -7.67 -5.70 -5.30
C GLN A 111 -6.93 -6.08 -4.01
N TYR A 112 -7.62 -5.99 -2.87
CA TYR A 112 -7.07 -6.40 -1.57
C TYR A 112 -6.76 -7.90 -1.54
N ARG A 113 -7.66 -8.75 -2.06
CA ARG A 113 -7.44 -10.20 -2.16
C ARG A 113 -6.23 -10.50 -3.04
N LYS A 114 -6.13 -9.89 -4.22
CA LYS A 114 -4.97 -10.02 -5.11
C LYS A 114 -3.67 -9.59 -4.45
N LYS A 115 -3.67 -8.51 -3.66
CA LYS A 115 -2.49 -8.10 -2.89
C LYS A 115 -2.16 -9.10 -1.78
N SER A 116 -3.16 -9.63 -1.08
CA SER A 116 -2.95 -10.57 0.01
C SER A 116 -2.28 -11.87 -0.42
N THR A 117 -2.45 -12.30 -1.69
CA THR A 117 -1.78 -13.52 -2.19
C THR A 117 -0.26 -13.39 -2.23
N LEU A 118 0.28 -12.18 -2.15
CA LEU A 118 1.72 -11.91 -2.17
C LEU A 118 2.38 -12.03 -0.78
N TYR A 119 1.58 -12.15 0.28
CA TYR A 119 2.02 -12.23 1.67
C TYR A 119 1.65 -13.58 2.30
N ARG A 120 2.23 -13.87 3.47
CA ARG A 120 2.07 -15.16 4.16
C ARG A 120 0.89 -15.18 5.13
N THR A 121 0.48 -14.04 5.65
CA THR A 121 -0.54 -13.91 6.70
C THR A 121 -1.89 -13.46 6.14
N ASN A 122 -2.91 -13.48 6.99
CA ASN A 122 -4.25 -12.95 6.70
C ASN A 122 -4.40 -11.47 7.10
N THR A 123 -3.30 -10.79 7.43
CA THR A 123 -3.28 -9.36 7.75
C THR A 123 -2.69 -8.59 6.57
N LEU A 124 -3.37 -7.54 6.12
CA LEU A 124 -2.98 -6.79 4.93
C LEU A 124 -2.80 -5.31 5.24
N LEU A 125 -1.61 -4.79 4.94
CA LEU A 125 -1.31 -3.37 5.03
C LEU A 125 -1.71 -2.66 3.72
N ILE A 126 -2.56 -1.65 3.80
CA ILE A 126 -2.94 -0.78 2.68
C ILE A 126 -2.58 0.67 2.99
N PRO A 127 -1.40 1.16 2.55
CA PRO A 127 -1.07 2.57 2.67
C PRO A 127 -2.03 3.43 1.84
N LEU A 128 -2.52 4.51 2.43
CA LEU A 128 -3.42 5.46 1.79
C LEU A 128 -2.84 6.86 1.90
N GLY A 129 -2.03 7.24 0.92
CA GLY A 129 -1.37 8.53 0.90
C GLY A 129 -0.61 8.75 -0.40
N ASP A 130 -0.02 9.93 -0.51
CA ASP A 130 0.81 10.38 -1.61
C ASP A 130 1.58 11.63 -1.12
N ASP A 131 2.39 12.23 -1.97
CA ASP A 131 3.10 13.46 -1.64
C ASP A 131 2.13 14.58 -1.24
N PHE A 132 2.39 15.20 -0.08
CA PHE A 132 1.66 16.36 0.43
C PHE A 132 0.13 16.17 0.55
N ARG A 133 -0.34 14.96 0.87
CA ARG A 133 -1.76 14.67 1.17
C ARG A 133 -2.17 15.05 2.58
N TYR A 134 -3.47 15.25 2.78
CA TYR A 134 -4.12 15.52 4.08
C TYR A 134 -3.69 16.86 4.69
N ILE A 135 -3.53 17.88 3.83
CA ILE A 135 -3.08 19.21 4.26
C ILE A 135 -4.26 20.10 4.64
N SER A 136 -5.38 20.02 3.92
CA SER A 136 -6.57 20.84 4.19
C SER A 136 -7.71 20.01 4.76
N MET A 137 -8.62 20.65 5.49
CA MET A 137 -9.85 20.02 5.95
C MET A 137 -10.80 19.66 4.80
N ASP A 138 -10.60 20.28 3.63
CA ASP A 138 -11.35 20.04 2.39
C ASP A 138 -10.81 18.86 1.58
N ASP A 139 -9.59 18.37 1.88
CA ASP A 139 -9.12 17.12 1.29
C ASP A 139 -10.15 16.01 1.60
N PRO A 140 -10.54 15.18 0.61
CA PRO A 140 -11.53 14.15 0.83
C PRO A 140 -11.08 13.29 2.01
N LYS A 141 -11.86 13.40 3.08
CA LYS A 141 -11.53 12.80 4.37
C LYS A 141 -11.43 11.28 4.21
N ILE A 142 -10.63 10.67 5.07
CA ILE A 142 -10.57 9.21 5.25
C ILE A 142 -11.97 8.62 5.48
N SER A 143 -12.95 9.42 5.94
CA SER A 143 -14.36 9.02 6.08
C SER A 143 -14.98 8.47 4.80
N ASN A 144 -14.53 8.86 3.60
CA ASN A 144 -15.03 8.31 2.33
C ASN A 144 -14.60 6.85 2.11
N ILE A 145 -13.56 6.39 2.81
CA ILE A 145 -13.09 5.01 2.81
C ILE A 145 -13.69 4.20 3.98
N ASN A 146 -14.03 4.86 5.09
CA ASN A 146 -14.80 4.22 6.17
C ASN A 146 -16.17 3.71 5.71
N VAL A 147 -16.66 4.12 4.54
CA VAL A 147 -17.88 3.55 3.94
C VAL A 147 -17.71 2.07 3.56
N PHE A 148 -16.46 1.59 3.42
CA PHE A 148 -16.14 0.21 3.06
C PHE A 148 -15.70 -0.67 4.25
N LEU A 149 -15.60 -0.11 5.45
CA LEU A 149 -15.22 -0.80 6.69
C LEU A 149 -16.45 -0.94 7.60
#